data_AF-A0AAD9SVW3-F1
#
_entry.id   AF-A0AAD9SVW3-F1
#
_cell.length_a   1.000
_cell.length_b   1.000
_cell.length_c   1.000
_cell.angle_alpha   90.00
_cell.angle_beta   90.00
_cell.angle_gamma   90.00
#
_symmetry.space_group_name_H-M   'P 1'
#
loop_
_entity.id
_entity.type
_entity.pdbx_description
1 polymer ?
#
loop_
_entity_poly.entity_id
_entity_poly.type
_entity_poly.pdbx_seq_one_letter_code
_entity_poly.pdbx_strand_id
1 'polypeptide(L)'
;MRPSLFVRRQLGRDAPLRRSITTSSAKIPQSSLQICEPCSRRIAVREPQTNNQRRWQASSAASPQFASDDVIKPKSIPQTHYEIFPKTLASGPPPKGSFHVDVRELRKEFLQLQSVAHPDRHPPHLKTRAEATSARINEAYKTLQNPLSRAQYLLSLRGIDVAEDEMAKVEDPELLMEVLETREEIESASDEGELDGLKTANDKRIEESEEVLNRAFKEDNMELAKGEAVRMRYWVNIKESLDGWEKGKPIVLVH
;
A
#
# COMPACT_ATOMS: atom_id res chain seq x y z
N MET A 1 10.59 21.98 -73.22
CA MET A 1 11.08 23.38 -73.24
C MET A 1 11.15 23.89 -71.80
N ARG A 2 12.37 24.16 -71.31
CA ARG A 2 12.68 25.01 -70.13
C ARG A 2 12.78 26.48 -70.62
N PRO A 3 12.62 27.53 -69.78
CA PRO A 3 13.62 28.00 -68.77
C PRO A 3 12.97 28.45 -67.43
N SER A 4 13.56 28.46 -66.23
CA SER A 4 14.90 28.77 -65.68
C SER A 4 15.27 30.26 -65.59
N LEU A 5 15.07 30.87 -64.41
CA LEU A 5 15.86 31.95 -63.76
C LEU A 5 15.55 31.82 -62.24
N PHE A 6 16.40 31.49 -61.28
CA PHE A 6 17.79 31.80 -60.91
C PHE A 6 18.04 33.28 -60.57
N VAL A 7 17.88 33.64 -59.29
CA VAL A 7 18.68 34.67 -58.59
C VAL A 7 19.02 34.17 -57.18
N ARG A 8 20.24 34.47 -56.76
CA ARG A 8 21.07 33.85 -55.73
C ARG A 8 21.54 34.93 -54.75
N ARG A 9 21.84 34.52 -53.50
CA ARG A 9 22.59 35.21 -52.39
C ARG A 9 21.77 36.20 -51.55
N GLN A 10 21.92 36.26 -50.22
CA GLN A 10 23.17 36.32 -49.45
C GLN A 10 23.07 35.66 -48.05
N LEU A 11 24.25 35.30 -47.54
CA LEU A 11 24.58 34.68 -46.25
C LEU A 11 24.34 35.63 -45.06
N GLY A 12 23.86 35.09 -43.94
CA GLY A 12 23.91 35.69 -42.62
C GLY A 12 24.23 34.62 -41.58
N ARG A 13 25.43 34.68 -41.01
CA ARG A 13 25.87 33.91 -39.84
C ARG A 13 25.08 34.41 -38.62
N ASP A 14 24.70 33.53 -37.71
CA ASP A 14 25.00 33.71 -36.28
C ASP A 14 24.66 32.44 -35.47
N ALA A 15 25.54 32.17 -34.53
CA ALA A 15 25.65 30.94 -33.75
C ALA A 15 24.98 31.10 -32.35
N PRO A 16 25.06 30.13 -31.42
CA PRO A 16 23.91 29.67 -30.64
C PRO A 16 23.78 30.35 -29.27
N LEU A 17 22.55 30.60 -28.83
CA LEU A 17 22.26 31.04 -27.47
C LEU A 17 21.93 29.84 -26.57
N ARG A 18 22.96 29.41 -25.82
CA ARG A 18 22.81 28.65 -24.57
C ARG A 18 21.98 29.47 -23.57
N ARG A 19 20.90 28.90 -23.04
CA ARG A 19 20.26 29.39 -21.81
C ARG A 19 20.55 28.42 -20.67
N SER A 20 21.53 28.79 -19.86
CA SER A 20 21.79 28.23 -18.54
C SER A 20 20.77 28.75 -17.54
N ILE A 21 20.08 27.84 -16.86
CA ILE A 21 19.14 28.13 -15.78
C ILE A 21 19.97 28.35 -14.51
N THR A 22 19.92 29.58 -13.98
CA THR A 22 20.56 29.95 -12.72
C THR A 22 19.64 29.62 -11.55
N THR A 23 20.15 28.88 -10.57
CA THR A 23 19.52 28.62 -9.27
C THR A 23 19.50 29.90 -8.44
N SER A 24 18.31 30.45 -8.19
CA SER A 24 18.09 31.59 -7.28
C SER A 24 17.70 31.08 -5.89
N SER A 25 18.65 31.14 -4.96
CA SER A 25 18.44 30.87 -3.54
C SER A 25 17.86 32.13 -2.88
N ALA A 26 16.57 32.12 -2.56
CA ALA A 26 15.90 33.22 -1.87
C ALA A 26 16.20 33.20 -0.36
N LYS A 27 16.86 34.27 0.10
CA LYS A 27 17.07 34.64 1.50
C LYS A 27 15.77 35.12 2.13
N ILE A 28 15.47 34.64 3.34
CA ILE A 28 14.44 35.19 4.24
C ILE A 28 15.15 36.13 5.24
N PRO A 29 14.61 37.33 5.54
CA PRO A 29 15.25 38.31 6.41
C PRO A 29 14.99 38.03 7.90
N GLN A 30 15.98 38.43 8.71
CA GLN A 30 16.05 38.28 10.16
C GLN A 30 15.14 39.29 10.87
N SER A 31 14.35 38.83 11.86
CA SER A 31 13.80 39.67 12.91
C SER A 31 14.49 39.37 14.24
N SER A 32 15.06 40.42 14.81
CA SER A 32 15.70 40.48 16.12
C SER A 32 14.75 40.17 17.27
N LEU A 33 15.13 39.26 18.16
CA LEU A 33 14.80 39.36 19.58
C LEU A 33 16.01 38.92 20.42
N GLN A 34 16.45 39.85 21.25
CA GLN A 34 17.43 39.68 22.31
C GLN A 34 16.89 38.71 23.37
N ILE A 35 17.72 37.79 23.86
CA ILE A 35 17.81 37.41 25.28
C ILE A 35 19.26 36.99 25.55
N CYS A 36 19.72 37.42 26.72
CA CYS A 36 21.09 37.44 27.22
C CYS A 36 21.37 36.20 28.07
N GLU A 37 22.54 35.57 27.91
CA GLU A 37 23.19 34.76 28.94
C GLU A 37 24.68 34.58 28.62
N PRO A 38 25.58 34.72 29.61
CA PRO A 38 26.89 34.10 29.52
C PRO A 38 27.18 33.13 30.67
N CYS A 39 27.99 32.13 30.29
CA CYS A 39 29.10 31.56 31.06
C CYS A 39 28.85 30.32 31.93
N SER A 40 29.14 29.19 31.29
CA SER A 40 29.65 27.94 31.84
C SER A 40 30.69 28.11 32.95
N ARG A 41 30.63 27.26 33.99
CA ARG A 41 31.83 26.74 34.65
C ARG A 41 31.59 25.39 35.34
N ARG A 42 32.48 24.45 35.00
CA ARG A 42 32.80 23.21 35.71
C ARG A 42 33.19 23.51 37.16
N ILE A 43 33.03 22.55 38.07
CA ILE A 43 34.02 22.16 39.09
C ILE A 43 33.68 20.78 39.67
N ALA A 44 34.76 20.08 40.04
CA ALA A 44 34.89 18.70 40.44
C ALA A 44 34.61 18.42 41.94
N VAL A 45 34.32 17.14 42.23
CA VAL A 45 34.75 16.28 43.35
C VAL A 45 34.87 16.87 44.76
N ARG A 46 34.12 16.31 45.72
CA ARG A 46 34.65 15.74 46.98
C ARG A 46 33.58 15.01 47.84
N GLU A 47 33.89 13.77 48.20
CA GLU A 47 33.39 13.08 49.41
C GLU A 47 33.93 13.77 50.69
N PRO A 48 33.29 13.60 51.87
CA PRO A 48 33.69 12.49 52.76
C PRO A 48 32.54 11.83 53.57
N GLN A 49 32.95 10.70 54.16
CA GLN A 49 32.23 9.65 54.87
C GLN A 49 31.55 10.08 56.18
N THR A 50 30.58 9.28 56.65
CA THR A 50 30.71 8.49 57.90
C THR A 50 29.46 7.64 58.19
N ASN A 51 29.74 6.51 58.86
CA ASN A 51 28.90 5.80 59.83
C ASN A 51 28.14 4.53 59.41
N ASN A 52 28.90 3.43 59.33
CA ASN A 52 28.87 2.31 60.29
C ASN A 52 27.49 1.97 60.93
N GLN A 53 26.89 0.84 60.55
CA GLN A 53 26.81 -0.39 61.36
C GLN A 53 25.64 -1.30 60.93
N ARG A 54 25.95 -2.60 60.96
CA ARG A 54 25.07 -3.73 60.64
C ARG A 54 23.95 -3.88 61.67
N ARG A 55 22.75 -4.28 61.22
CA ARG A 55 21.88 -5.15 62.02
C ARG A 55 20.98 -6.00 61.12
N TRP A 56 21.35 -7.27 60.98
CA TRP A 56 20.44 -8.32 60.52
C TRP A 56 19.51 -8.69 61.67
N GLN A 57 18.21 -8.51 61.48
CA GLN A 57 17.19 -9.27 62.22
C GLN A 57 16.13 -9.73 61.23
N ALA A 58 16.18 -11.02 60.94
CA ALA A 58 15.03 -11.77 60.47
C ALA A 58 13.96 -11.76 61.55
N SER A 59 12.71 -11.49 61.18
CA SER A 59 11.53 -11.89 61.93
C SER A 59 10.39 -12.11 60.96
N SER A 60 9.88 -13.32 61.07
CA SER A 60 8.81 -13.97 60.35
C SER A 60 7.49 -13.22 60.51
N ALA A 61 6.79 -12.95 59.41
CA ALA A 61 5.36 -12.77 59.41
C ALA A 61 4.81 -13.26 58.08
N ALA A 62 4.06 -14.36 58.14
CA ALA A 62 3.35 -14.95 57.03
C ALA A 62 2.28 -13.97 56.52
N SER A 63 2.37 -13.59 55.25
CA SER A 63 1.31 -12.87 54.55
C SER A 63 0.41 -13.87 53.81
N PRO A 64 -0.92 -13.75 53.89
CA PRO A 64 -1.84 -14.71 53.27
C PRO A 64 -1.73 -14.67 51.76
N GLN A 65 -1.74 -15.87 51.17
CA GLN A 65 -1.88 -16.12 49.74
C GLN A 65 -3.24 -15.61 49.27
N PHE A 66 -3.27 -14.45 48.61
CA PHE A 66 -4.36 -14.11 47.70
C PHE A 66 -4.02 -14.72 46.35
N ALA A 67 -4.47 -15.95 46.15
CA ALA A 67 -4.64 -16.54 44.84
C ALA A 67 -5.92 -15.92 44.24
N SER A 68 -5.76 -15.05 43.25
CA SER A 68 -6.83 -14.73 42.32
C SER A 68 -6.18 -14.44 40.97
N ASP A 69 -6.09 -15.51 40.17
CA ASP A 69 -6.29 -15.54 38.73
C ASP A 69 -6.11 -14.21 37.98
N ASP A 70 -4.88 -13.77 37.82
CA ASP A 70 -4.52 -13.02 36.62
C ASP A 70 -4.27 -14.03 35.52
N VAL A 71 -5.38 -14.47 34.92
CA VAL A 71 -5.41 -15.10 33.61
C VAL A 71 -4.68 -14.16 32.66
N ILE A 72 -3.42 -14.51 32.36
CA ILE A 72 -2.71 -14.01 31.18
C ILE A 72 -3.62 -14.35 30.00
N LYS A 73 -4.42 -13.36 29.55
CA LYS A 73 -5.15 -13.49 28.29
C LYS A 73 -4.11 -13.81 27.21
N PRO A 74 -4.26 -14.92 26.49
CA PRO A 74 -3.26 -15.33 25.52
C PRO A 74 -3.12 -14.22 24.47
N LYS A 75 -1.86 -13.89 24.13
CA LYS A 75 -1.45 -13.07 22.97
C LYS A 75 -2.46 -13.30 21.84
N SER A 76 -3.31 -12.32 21.58
CA SER A 76 -4.31 -12.43 20.52
C SER A 76 -3.58 -12.61 19.20
N ILE A 77 -3.86 -13.73 18.53
CA ILE A 77 -3.51 -13.95 17.12
C ILE A 77 -3.83 -12.64 16.38
N PRO A 78 -2.94 -12.12 15.50
CA PRO A 78 -3.27 -10.92 14.74
C PRO A 78 -4.53 -11.22 13.94
N GLN A 79 -5.63 -10.59 14.34
CA GLN A 79 -6.94 -10.69 13.70
C GLN A 79 -6.78 -10.44 12.20
N THR A 80 -7.04 -11.47 11.40
CA THR A 80 -6.96 -11.40 9.95
C THR A 80 -8.06 -10.51 9.38
N HIS A 81 -7.89 -9.98 8.16
CA HIS A 81 -8.95 -9.22 7.49
C HIS A 81 -10.23 -10.04 7.30
N TYR A 82 -10.11 -11.36 7.16
CA TYR A 82 -11.24 -12.28 7.03
C TYR A 82 -12.10 -12.34 8.30
N GLU A 83 -11.49 -12.24 9.50
CA GLU A 83 -12.23 -12.24 10.78
C GLU A 83 -13.10 -10.99 10.98
N ILE A 84 -12.85 -9.92 10.24
CA ILE A 84 -13.64 -8.68 10.32
C ILE A 84 -15.02 -8.86 9.67
N PHE A 85 -15.15 -9.78 8.71
CA PHE A 85 -16.38 -10.03 7.94
C PHE A 85 -16.95 -11.43 8.18
N PRO A 86 -17.37 -11.77 9.41
CA PRO A 86 -17.76 -13.14 9.76
C PRO A 86 -19.05 -13.62 9.06
N LYS A 87 -19.93 -12.72 8.58
CA LYS A 87 -21.15 -13.13 7.87
C LYS A 87 -20.83 -13.54 6.44
N THR A 88 -20.01 -12.76 5.75
CA THR A 88 -19.60 -13.01 4.36
C THR A 88 -18.53 -14.09 4.27
N LEU A 89 -17.58 -14.09 5.21
CA LEU A 89 -16.37 -14.92 5.18
C LEU A 89 -16.32 -15.90 6.35
N ALA A 90 -17.41 -16.62 6.60
CA ALA A 90 -17.54 -17.53 7.74
C ALA A 90 -16.47 -18.65 7.78
N SER A 91 -15.99 -19.08 6.61
CA SER A 91 -14.96 -20.12 6.48
C SER A 91 -13.52 -19.62 6.72
N GLY A 92 -13.33 -18.30 6.83
CA GLY A 92 -12.01 -17.67 6.98
C GLY A 92 -11.17 -17.68 5.70
N PRO A 93 -9.85 -17.47 5.80
CA PRO A 93 -8.96 -17.48 4.63
C PRO A 93 -8.74 -18.90 4.07
N PRO A 94 -8.29 -19.02 2.81
CA PRO A 94 -7.83 -20.29 2.24
C PRO A 94 -6.68 -20.94 3.04
N PRO A 95 -6.58 -22.29 3.05
CA PRO A 95 -7.33 -23.25 2.24
C PRO A 95 -8.71 -23.64 2.81
N LYS A 96 -9.08 -23.17 4.01
CA LYS A 96 -10.38 -23.49 4.63
C LYS A 96 -11.53 -22.77 3.94
N GLY A 97 -11.34 -21.48 3.63
CA GLY A 97 -12.25 -20.70 2.80
C GLY A 97 -11.86 -20.69 1.32
N SER A 98 -12.64 -19.96 0.52
CA SER A 98 -12.35 -19.70 -0.89
C SER A 98 -11.57 -18.39 -1.04
N PHE A 99 -10.74 -18.31 -2.09
CA PHE A 99 -10.15 -17.05 -2.52
C PHE A 99 -11.22 -16.11 -3.11
N HIS A 100 -12.23 -16.68 -3.77
CA HIS A 100 -13.33 -15.92 -4.36
C HIS A 100 -14.20 -15.33 -3.24
N VAL A 101 -14.50 -14.03 -3.36
CA VAL A 101 -15.29 -13.27 -2.40
C VAL A 101 -16.40 -12.56 -3.15
N ASP A 102 -17.65 -12.74 -2.72
CA ASP A 102 -18.77 -11.94 -3.24
C ASP A 102 -18.63 -10.49 -2.76
N VAL A 103 -18.21 -9.61 -3.67
CA VAL A 103 -17.98 -8.19 -3.42
C VAL A 103 -19.28 -7.47 -3.00
N ARG A 104 -20.45 -7.93 -3.46
CA ARG A 104 -21.74 -7.33 -3.10
C ARG A 104 -22.10 -7.64 -1.66
N GLU A 105 -21.93 -8.89 -1.23
CA GLU A 105 -22.15 -9.27 0.17
C GLU A 105 -21.13 -8.62 1.10
N LEU A 106 -19.85 -8.61 0.69
CA LEU A 106 -18.77 -7.95 1.42
C LEU A 106 -19.08 -6.47 1.63
N ARG A 107 -19.54 -5.76 0.59
CA ARG A 107 -19.94 -4.35 0.68
C ARG A 107 -21.13 -4.13 1.61
N LYS A 108 -22.11 -5.03 1.60
CA LYS A 108 -23.28 -4.95 2.49
C LYS A 108 -22.87 -5.09 3.96
N GLU A 109 -22.00 -6.05 4.28
CA GLU A 109 -21.48 -6.22 5.64
C GLU A 109 -20.58 -5.06 6.05
N PHE A 110 -19.71 -4.59 5.16
CA PHE A 110 -18.88 -3.39 5.36
C PHE A 110 -19.71 -2.18 5.79
N LEU A 111 -20.79 -1.84 5.05
CA LEU A 111 -21.64 -0.71 5.40
C LEU A 111 -22.31 -0.88 6.77
N GLN A 112 -22.70 -2.10 7.14
CA GLN A 112 -23.26 -2.40 8.46
C GLN A 112 -22.22 -2.15 9.56
N LEU A 113 -21.02 -2.74 9.44
CA LEU A 113 -19.94 -2.60 10.40
C LEU A 113 -19.49 -1.15 10.55
N GLN A 114 -19.32 -0.46 9.42
CA GLN A 114 -18.91 0.94 9.38
C GLN A 114 -19.95 1.85 10.04
N SER A 115 -21.25 1.56 9.86
CA SER A 115 -22.31 2.30 10.54
C SER A 115 -22.22 2.19 12.07
N VAL A 116 -21.77 1.05 12.61
CA VAL A 116 -21.64 0.82 14.06
C VAL A 116 -20.34 1.40 14.62
N ALA A 117 -19.27 1.36 13.82
CA ALA A 117 -17.94 1.86 14.19
C ALA A 117 -17.76 3.38 14.01
N HIS A 118 -18.75 4.10 13.44
CA HIS A 118 -18.63 5.53 13.17
C HIS A 118 -18.39 6.35 14.45
N PRO A 119 -17.36 7.21 14.53
CA PRO A 119 -16.97 7.89 15.76
C PRO A 119 -18.04 8.82 16.34
N ASP A 120 -18.93 9.37 15.52
CA ASP A 120 -20.04 10.20 15.98
C ASP A 120 -21.09 9.45 16.81
N ARG A 121 -21.11 8.11 16.73
CA ARG A 121 -22.00 7.28 17.53
C ARG A 121 -21.44 6.95 18.91
N HIS A 122 -20.19 7.34 19.18
CA HIS A 122 -19.47 7.02 20.40
C HIS A 122 -19.20 8.28 21.24
N PRO A 123 -19.25 8.16 22.57
CA PRO A 123 -18.92 9.27 23.46
C PRO A 123 -17.45 9.69 23.29
N PRO A 124 -17.08 10.94 23.66
CA PRO A 124 -15.73 11.48 23.42
C PRO A 124 -14.57 10.57 23.86
N HIS A 125 -14.70 9.88 24.99
CA HIS A 125 -13.66 8.97 25.52
C HIS A 125 -13.48 7.67 24.73
N LEU A 126 -14.43 7.31 23.85
CA LEU A 126 -14.35 6.13 22.97
C LEU A 126 -14.10 6.50 21.49
N LYS A 127 -14.07 7.80 21.14
CA LYS A 127 -13.91 8.25 19.75
C LYS A 127 -12.65 7.70 19.08
N THR A 128 -11.50 7.79 19.74
CA THR A 128 -10.23 7.27 19.19
C THR A 128 -10.29 5.77 18.92
N ARG A 129 -10.97 5.00 19.79
CA ARG A 129 -11.17 3.56 19.58
C ARG A 129 -12.11 3.29 18.40
N ALA A 130 -13.17 4.08 18.26
CA ALA A 130 -14.10 3.99 17.15
C ALA A 130 -13.41 4.34 15.81
N GLU A 131 -12.58 5.40 15.79
CA GLU A 131 -11.74 5.77 14.65
C GLU A 131 -10.79 4.64 14.24
N ALA A 132 -10.05 4.05 15.20
CA ALA A 132 -9.16 2.94 14.93
C ALA A 132 -9.91 1.70 14.37
N THR A 133 -11.11 1.43 14.91
CA THR A 133 -11.96 0.32 14.44
C THR A 133 -12.46 0.56 13.02
N SER A 134 -12.93 1.78 12.75
CA SER A 134 -13.37 2.24 11.42
C SER A 134 -12.24 2.16 10.39
N ALA A 135 -11.04 2.64 10.74
CA ALA A 135 -9.86 2.56 9.88
C ALA A 135 -9.53 1.11 9.51
N ARG A 136 -9.58 0.20 10.49
CA ARG A 136 -9.34 -1.21 10.28
C ARG A 136 -10.38 -1.89 9.38
N ILE A 137 -11.66 -1.56 9.55
CA ILE A 137 -12.74 -2.07 8.69
C ILE A 137 -12.51 -1.60 7.25
N ASN A 138 -12.13 -0.33 7.05
CA ASN A 138 -11.83 0.22 5.73
C ASN A 138 -10.63 -0.47 5.06
N GLU A 139 -9.55 -0.68 5.81
CA GLU A 139 -8.37 -1.39 5.32
C GLU A 139 -8.73 -2.80 4.86
N ALA A 140 -9.40 -3.57 5.73
CA ALA A 140 -9.81 -4.92 5.42
C ALA A 140 -10.76 -4.99 4.21
N TYR A 141 -11.73 -4.07 4.13
CA TYR A 141 -12.63 -3.99 2.98
C TYR A 141 -11.87 -3.72 1.68
N LYS A 142 -10.98 -2.71 1.66
CA LYS A 142 -10.19 -2.37 0.46
C LYS A 142 -9.29 -3.52 0.02
N THR A 143 -8.64 -4.18 0.96
CA THR A 143 -7.77 -5.34 0.68
C THR A 143 -8.57 -6.53 0.17
N LEU A 144 -9.74 -6.83 0.75
CA LEU A 144 -10.52 -8.00 0.34
C LEU A 144 -11.36 -7.73 -0.91
N GLN A 145 -11.69 -6.48 -1.21
CA GLN A 145 -12.49 -6.14 -2.39
C GLN A 145 -11.73 -6.40 -3.70
N ASN A 146 -10.47 -5.97 -3.79
CA ASN A 146 -9.68 -6.12 -5.01
C ASN A 146 -8.94 -7.48 -5.01
N PRO A 147 -9.03 -8.27 -6.10
CA PRO A 147 -8.46 -9.62 -6.15
C PRO A 147 -6.93 -9.62 -6.04
N LEU A 148 -6.24 -8.63 -6.62
CA LEU A 148 -4.78 -8.50 -6.56
C LEU A 148 -4.32 -8.21 -5.13
N SER A 149 -4.91 -7.22 -4.47
CA SER A 149 -4.54 -6.89 -3.09
C SER A 149 -4.92 -8.01 -2.12
N ARG A 150 -6.00 -8.74 -2.39
CA ARG A 150 -6.39 -9.95 -1.66
C ARG A 150 -5.35 -11.06 -1.81
N ALA A 151 -4.86 -11.30 -3.02
CA ALA A 151 -3.82 -12.30 -3.31
C ALA A 151 -2.51 -11.94 -2.61
N GLN A 152 -2.06 -10.70 -2.73
CA GLN A 152 -0.87 -10.18 -2.05
C GLN A 152 -0.99 -10.30 -0.53
N TYR A 153 -2.15 -9.96 0.03
CA TYR A 153 -2.42 -10.11 1.46
C TYR A 153 -2.35 -11.57 1.91
N LEU A 154 -2.97 -12.50 1.17
CA LEU A 154 -2.92 -13.92 1.51
C LEU A 154 -1.49 -14.47 1.43
N LEU A 155 -0.71 -14.04 0.45
CA LEU A 155 0.71 -14.41 0.34
C LEU A 155 1.54 -13.83 1.49
N SER A 156 1.28 -12.58 1.89
CA SER A 156 2.00 -11.95 3.01
C SER A 156 1.70 -12.63 4.35
N LEU A 157 0.48 -13.15 4.54
CA LEU A 157 0.17 -14.01 5.70
C LEU A 157 1.01 -15.29 5.75
N ARG A 158 1.58 -15.72 4.61
CA ARG A 158 2.50 -16.86 4.50
C ARG A 158 3.98 -16.45 4.48
N GLY A 159 4.27 -15.15 4.70
CA GLY A 159 5.62 -14.60 4.66
C GLY A 159 6.18 -14.40 3.25
N ILE A 160 5.33 -14.42 2.22
CA ILE A 160 5.72 -14.16 0.83
C ILE A 160 5.27 -12.73 0.49
N ASP A 161 6.23 -11.83 0.32
CA ASP A 161 5.95 -10.49 -0.16
C ASP A 161 6.05 -10.43 -1.69
N VAL A 162 4.97 -10.01 -2.33
CA VAL A 162 4.87 -9.79 -3.78
C VAL A 162 4.62 -8.30 -4.09
N ALA A 163 4.29 -7.50 -3.06
CA ALA A 163 4.01 -6.09 -3.23
C ALA A 163 5.30 -5.29 -3.42
N GLU A 164 6.36 -5.60 -2.65
CA GLU A 164 7.66 -4.91 -2.74
C GLU A 164 8.54 -5.42 -3.91
N ASP A 165 8.18 -6.54 -4.51
CA ASP A 165 8.92 -7.18 -5.60
C ASP A 165 8.51 -6.56 -6.95
N GLU A 166 8.71 -5.23 -7.10
CA GLU A 166 8.55 -4.53 -8.38
C GLU A 166 9.50 -5.08 -9.45
N MET A 167 10.62 -5.67 -8.99
CA MET A 167 11.60 -6.40 -9.80
C MET A 167 11.40 -7.92 -9.77
N ALA A 168 10.26 -8.45 -9.30
CA ALA A 168 9.87 -9.83 -9.62
C ALA A 168 9.73 -9.92 -11.14
N LYS A 169 10.87 -10.14 -11.81
CA LYS A 169 10.98 -10.27 -13.25
C LYS A 169 10.02 -11.36 -13.62
N VAL A 170 8.99 -10.98 -14.36
CA VAL A 170 8.20 -11.95 -15.08
C VAL A 170 9.16 -12.68 -16.01
N GLU A 171 9.43 -13.95 -15.71
CA GLU A 171 10.17 -14.86 -16.58
C GLU A 171 9.21 -15.55 -17.58
N ASP A 172 8.17 -14.83 -18.00
CA ASP A 172 7.14 -15.27 -18.94
C ASP A 172 7.14 -14.33 -20.16
N PRO A 173 7.92 -14.66 -21.21
CA PRO A 173 7.98 -13.85 -22.43
C PRO A 173 6.64 -13.71 -23.14
N GLU A 174 5.76 -14.72 -23.04
CA GLU A 174 4.44 -14.69 -23.68
C GLU A 174 3.55 -13.64 -23.02
N LEU A 175 3.52 -13.62 -21.69
CA LEU A 175 2.82 -12.59 -20.92
C LEU A 175 3.35 -11.18 -21.25
N LEU A 176 4.68 -11.01 -21.31
CA LEU A 176 5.27 -9.70 -21.60
C LEU A 176 4.92 -9.20 -23.00
N MET A 177 4.91 -10.07 -24.01
CA MET A 177 4.48 -9.70 -25.36
C MET A 177 3.00 -9.29 -25.37
N GLU A 178 2.11 -10.07 -24.75
CA GLU A 178 0.68 -9.76 -24.71
C GLU A 178 0.41 -8.42 -23.99
N VAL A 179 1.14 -8.13 -22.91
CA VAL A 179 1.04 -6.84 -22.20
C VAL A 179 1.49 -5.68 -23.09
N LEU A 180 2.57 -5.85 -23.85
CA LEU A 180 3.07 -4.82 -24.77
C LEU A 180 2.08 -4.58 -25.91
N GLU A 181 1.61 -5.64 -26.56
CA GLU A 181 0.60 -5.55 -27.62
C GLU A 181 -0.66 -4.84 -27.13
N THR A 182 -1.18 -5.24 -25.96
CA THR A 182 -2.37 -4.61 -25.37
C THR A 182 -2.13 -3.11 -25.11
N ARG A 183 -0.94 -2.72 -24.67
CA ARG A 183 -0.60 -1.30 -24.45
C ARG A 183 -0.54 -0.51 -25.75
N GLU A 184 0.07 -1.07 -26.80
CA GLU A 184 0.12 -0.44 -28.13
C GLU A 184 -1.28 -0.22 -28.70
N GLU A 185 -2.21 -1.16 -28.49
CA GLU A 185 -3.60 -1.00 -28.89
C GLU A 185 -4.30 0.14 -28.12
N ILE A 186 -4.06 0.25 -26.80
CA ILE A 186 -4.61 1.35 -25.98
C ILE A 186 -4.08 2.71 -26.44
N GLU A 187 -2.77 2.79 -26.76
CA GLU A 187 -2.14 4.03 -27.25
C GLU A 187 -2.62 4.43 -28.65
N SER A 188 -2.98 3.44 -29.48
CA SER A 188 -3.44 3.65 -30.86
C SER A 188 -4.92 4.00 -30.96
N ALA A 189 -5.70 3.82 -29.89
CA ALA A 189 -7.12 4.09 -29.87
C ALA A 189 -7.44 5.58 -30.13
N SER A 190 -8.42 5.83 -30.99
CA SER A 190 -8.86 7.18 -31.40
C SER A 190 -10.09 7.67 -30.64
N ASP A 191 -10.88 6.73 -30.11
CA ASP A 191 -12.04 6.97 -29.27
C ASP A 191 -12.25 5.84 -28.24
N GLU A 192 -13.09 6.09 -27.25
CA GLU A 192 -13.32 5.16 -26.14
C GLU A 192 -14.04 3.87 -26.58
N GLY A 193 -14.85 3.93 -27.65
CA GLY A 193 -15.60 2.76 -28.14
C GLY A 193 -14.69 1.68 -28.74
N GLU A 194 -13.52 2.07 -29.27
CA GLU A 194 -12.50 1.12 -29.73
C GLU A 194 -11.90 0.29 -28.56
N LEU A 195 -11.98 0.82 -27.32
CA LEU A 195 -11.45 0.17 -26.13
C LEU A 195 -12.44 -0.80 -25.45
N ASP A 196 -13.71 -0.81 -25.81
CA ASP A 196 -14.72 -1.66 -25.15
C ASP A 196 -14.40 -3.16 -25.31
N GLY A 197 -13.90 -3.55 -26.48
CA GLY A 197 -13.42 -4.91 -26.74
C GLY A 197 -12.22 -5.28 -25.86
N LEU A 198 -11.27 -4.35 -25.71
CA LEU A 198 -10.09 -4.51 -24.85
C LEU A 198 -10.45 -4.59 -23.37
N LYS A 199 -11.37 -3.72 -22.90
CA LYS A 199 -11.92 -3.76 -21.54
C LYS A 199 -12.52 -5.13 -21.24
N THR A 200 -13.38 -5.63 -22.14
CA THR A 200 -14.01 -6.94 -21.99
C THR A 200 -12.99 -8.08 -21.98
N ALA A 201 -12.00 -8.04 -22.88
CA ALA A 201 -10.95 -9.06 -22.95
C ALA A 201 -10.06 -9.05 -21.69
N ASN A 202 -9.68 -7.87 -21.20
CA ASN A 202 -8.88 -7.74 -19.99
C ASN A 202 -9.66 -8.16 -18.73
N ASP A 203 -10.97 -7.87 -18.65
CA ASP A 203 -11.82 -8.35 -17.56
C ASP A 203 -11.86 -9.88 -17.51
N LYS A 204 -11.96 -10.55 -18.67
CA LYS A 204 -11.88 -12.00 -18.77
C LYS A 204 -10.52 -12.55 -18.30
N ARG A 205 -9.41 -11.89 -18.65
CA ARG A 205 -8.07 -12.28 -18.18
C ARG A 205 -7.96 -12.18 -16.65
N ILE A 206 -8.54 -11.13 -16.06
CA ILE A 206 -8.58 -10.99 -14.59
C ILE A 206 -9.41 -12.12 -13.97
N GLU A 207 -10.58 -12.43 -14.53
CA GLU A 207 -11.43 -13.55 -14.07
C GLU A 207 -10.69 -14.89 -14.14
N GLU A 208 -10.00 -15.18 -15.25
CA GLU A 208 -9.18 -16.39 -15.39
C GLU A 208 -8.05 -16.45 -14.36
N SER A 209 -7.35 -15.33 -14.11
CA SER A 209 -6.34 -15.22 -13.06
C SER A 209 -6.93 -15.46 -11.66
N GLU A 210 -8.15 -14.99 -11.38
CA GLU A 210 -8.84 -15.26 -10.11
C GLU A 210 -9.15 -16.75 -9.94
N GLU A 211 -9.58 -17.45 -10.99
CA GLU A 211 -9.82 -18.89 -10.95
C GLU A 211 -8.54 -19.68 -10.66
N VAL A 212 -7.44 -19.30 -11.30
CA VAL A 212 -6.12 -19.89 -11.08
C VAL A 212 -5.67 -19.68 -9.64
N LEU A 213 -5.77 -18.46 -9.11
CA LEU A 213 -5.46 -18.16 -7.70
C LEU A 213 -6.34 -18.95 -6.73
N ASN A 214 -7.64 -19.06 -7.02
CA ASN A 214 -8.56 -19.82 -6.17
C ASN A 214 -8.17 -21.30 -6.08
N ARG A 215 -7.75 -21.91 -7.21
CA ARG A 215 -7.20 -23.27 -7.21
C ARG A 215 -5.86 -23.32 -6.45
N ALA A 216 -4.96 -22.38 -6.70
CA ALA A 216 -3.64 -22.30 -6.06
C ALA A 216 -3.75 -22.30 -4.53
N PHE A 217 -4.60 -21.42 -3.99
CA PHE A 217 -4.81 -21.28 -2.56
C PHE A 217 -5.58 -22.46 -1.95
N LYS A 218 -6.46 -23.11 -2.71
CA LYS A 218 -7.16 -24.32 -2.27
C LYS A 218 -6.22 -25.52 -2.14
N GLU A 219 -5.26 -25.63 -3.06
CA GLU A 219 -4.25 -26.70 -3.09
C GLU A 219 -2.98 -26.35 -2.27
N ASP A 220 -2.96 -25.17 -1.65
CA ASP A 220 -1.81 -24.63 -0.92
C ASP A 220 -0.52 -24.48 -1.77
N ASN A 221 -0.67 -24.34 -3.09
CA ASN A 221 0.44 -24.14 -4.02
C ASN A 221 0.87 -22.67 -4.08
N MET A 222 1.83 -22.31 -3.21
CA MET A 222 2.29 -20.92 -3.05
C MET A 222 3.14 -20.42 -4.23
N GLU A 223 3.85 -21.30 -4.93
CA GLU A 223 4.66 -20.93 -6.09
C GLU A 223 3.77 -20.49 -7.25
N LEU A 224 2.73 -21.28 -7.53
CA LEU A 224 1.72 -20.93 -8.52
C LEU A 224 0.94 -19.68 -8.12
N ALA A 225 0.58 -19.54 -6.83
CA ALA A 225 -0.10 -18.34 -6.33
C ALA A 225 0.77 -17.08 -6.47
N LYS A 226 2.08 -17.17 -6.20
CA LYS A 226 3.03 -16.06 -6.40
C LYS A 226 3.10 -15.66 -7.87
N GLY A 227 3.33 -16.63 -8.76
CA GLY A 227 3.43 -16.37 -10.20
C GLY A 227 2.15 -15.74 -10.76
N GLU A 228 1.00 -16.26 -10.36
CA GLU A 228 -0.29 -15.75 -10.81
C GLU A 228 -0.61 -14.36 -10.23
N ALA A 229 -0.23 -14.07 -8.97
CA ALA A 229 -0.39 -12.73 -8.41
C ALA A 229 0.44 -11.69 -9.18
N VAL A 230 1.64 -12.05 -9.63
CA VAL A 230 2.46 -11.20 -10.49
C VAL A 230 1.79 -11.00 -11.86
N ARG A 231 1.27 -12.07 -12.48
CA ARG A 231 0.52 -11.97 -13.75
C ARG A 231 -0.70 -11.05 -13.62
N MET A 232 -1.52 -11.26 -12.58
CA MET A 232 -2.70 -10.45 -12.30
C MET A 232 -2.38 -8.96 -12.15
N ARG A 233 -1.21 -8.59 -11.59
CA ARG A 233 -0.76 -7.19 -11.50
C ARG A 233 -0.73 -6.51 -12.86
N TYR A 234 -0.27 -7.19 -13.91
CA TYR A 234 -0.24 -6.62 -15.26
C TYR A 234 -1.65 -6.35 -15.81
N TRP A 235 -2.57 -7.29 -15.62
CA TRP A 235 -3.97 -7.12 -16.06
C TRP A 235 -4.69 -6.02 -15.29
N VAL A 236 -4.43 -5.88 -13.99
CA VAL A 236 -4.94 -4.76 -13.20
C VAL A 236 -4.38 -3.42 -13.69
N ASN A 237 -3.08 -3.34 -13.95
CA ASN A 237 -2.45 -2.11 -14.48
C ASN A 237 -2.99 -1.75 -15.87
N ILE A 238 -3.26 -2.74 -16.72
CA ILE A 238 -3.93 -2.54 -18.01
C ILE A 238 -5.36 -2.03 -17.80
N LYS A 239 -6.11 -2.60 -16.85
CA LYS A 239 -7.46 -2.12 -16.49
C LYS A 239 -7.43 -0.65 -16.07
N GLU A 240 -6.50 -0.27 -15.20
CA GLU A 240 -6.31 1.11 -14.78
C GLU A 240 -5.97 2.04 -15.94
N SER A 241 -5.16 1.57 -16.90
CA SER A 241 -4.83 2.31 -18.12
C SER A 241 -6.04 2.51 -19.04
N LEU A 242 -6.89 1.48 -19.17
CA LEU A 242 -8.13 1.51 -19.94
C LEU A 242 -9.19 2.42 -19.30
N ASP A 243 -9.34 2.35 -17.98
CA ASP A 243 -10.29 3.16 -17.21
C ASP A 243 -9.85 4.63 -17.11
N GLY A 244 -8.54 4.87 -17.12
CA GLY A 244 -7.93 6.20 -17.11
C GLY A 244 -7.68 6.81 -18.48
N TRP A 245 -8.07 6.13 -19.57
CA TRP A 245 -7.83 6.62 -20.93
C TRP A 245 -8.65 7.89 -21.20
N GLU A 246 -8.00 8.91 -21.75
CA GLU A 246 -8.64 10.14 -22.18
C GLU A 246 -8.14 10.55 -23.57
N LYS A 247 -9.05 10.96 -24.45
CA LYS A 247 -8.71 11.38 -25.82
C LYS A 247 -7.67 12.50 -25.84
N GLY A 248 -6.54 12.23 -26.48
CA GLY A 248 -5.48 13.22 -26.72
C GLY A 248 -4.58 13.53 -25.51
N LYS A 249 -4.72 12.82 -24.39
CA LYS A 249 -3.73 12.85 -23.30
C LYS A 249 -2.74 11.70 -23.47
N PRO A 250 -1.43 11.94 -23.31
CA PRO A 250 -0.47 10.85 -23.22
C PRO A 250 -0.78 10.03 -21.96
N ILE A 251 -0.80 8.71 -22.08
CA ILE A 251 -1.02 7.79 -20.96
C ILE A 251 0.22 7.89 -20.06
N VAL A 252 0.09 8.56 -18.92
CA VAL A 252 1.16 8.62 -17.91
C VAL A 252 1.00 7.42 -17.00
N LEU A 253 1.83 6.40 -17.23
CA LEU A 253 1.83 5.18 -16.44
C LEU A 253 2.61 5.41 -15.14
N VAL A 254 1.97 5.13 -14.00
CA VAL A 254 2.67 4.95 -12.73
C VAL A 254 3.31 3.57 -12.79
N HIS A 255 4.65 3.55 -12.71
CA HIS A 255 5.44 2.32 -12.63
C HIS A 255 5.39 1.77 -11.22
#